data_AF-A0A7S0ASE7-F1
#
_entry.id   AF-A0A7S0ASE7-F1
#
_cell.length_a   1.000
_cell.length_b   1.000
_cell.length_c   1.000
_cell.angle_alpha   90.00
_cell.angle_beta   90.00
_cell.angle_gamma   90.00
#
_symmetry.space_group_name_H-M   'P 1'
#
loop_
_entity.id
_entity.type
_entity.pdbx_description
1 polymer ?
#
loop_
_entity_poly.entity_id
_entity_poly.type
_entity_poly.pdbx_seq_one_letter_code
_entity_poly.pdbx_strand_id
1 'polypeptide(L)'
;GAVSVPRLKFRHPTASVRSSAIVLTSGGSLVALSERPTSNKIALLVQKNLYTAAISMAYADPSQSAADIAELYRQYAEHLYDRGDFAAAMEQYISTIGNLEPGHVVLRYLDSAKVPLLVQ
;
A
#
# COMPACT_ATOMS: atom_id res chain seq x y z
N GLY A 1 42.47 22.86 24.69
CA GLY A 1 42.02 22.34 23.39
C GLY A 1 40.51 22.49 23.32
N ALA A 2 40.01 23.30 22.40
CA ALA A 2 38.58 23.49 22.23
C ALA A 2 37.99 22.30 21.46
N VAL A 3 37.03 21.59 22.07
CA VAL A 3 36.30 20.50 21.43
C VAL A 3 35.28 21.11 20.48
N SER A 4 35.49 20.91 19.17
CA SER A 4 34.59 21.37 18.13
C SER A 4 33.39 20.42 18.04
N VAL A 5 32.20 20.92 18.38
CA VAL A 5 30.95 20.16 18.26
C VAL A 5 30.43 20.30 16.82
N PRO A 6 30.21 19.20 16.07
CA PRO A 6 29.74 19.31 14.70
C PRO A 6 28.31 19.85 14.65
N ARG A 7 28.12 21.03 14.05
CA ARG A 7 26.81 21.58 13.73
C ARG A 7 26.16 20.74 12.63
N LEU A 8 25.14 19.95 12.97
CA LEU A 8 24.26 19.32 11.98
C LEU A 8 23.52 20.41 11.19
N LYS A 9 23.87 20.56 9.91
CA LYS A 9 23.12 21.37 8.96
C LYS A 9 21.88 20.58 8.54
N PHE A 10 20.72 20.93 9.09
CA PHE A 10 19.44 20.47 8.56
C PHE A 10 19.20 21.18 7.21
N ARG A 11 19.45 20.47 6.11
CA ARG A 11 18.92 20.85 4.80
C ARG A 11 17.40 20.75 4.85
N HIS A 12 16.71 21.81 4.45
CA HIS A 12 15.27 21.79 4.23
C HIS A 12 14.89 20.73 3.19
N PRO A 13 14.07 19.72 3.51
CA PRO A 13 13.40 18.92 2.51
C PRO A 13 11.96 19.41 2.38
N THR A 14 11.55 19.73 1.16
CA THR A 14 10.14 19.85 0.75
C THR A 14 9.48 18.46 0.71
N ALA A 15 9.55 17.72 1.81
CA ALA A 15 9.01 16.39 1.95
C ALA A 15 8.49 16.23 3.38
N SER A 16 7.24 15.74 3.48
CA SER A 16 6.53 15.38 4.71
C SER A 16 7.46 15.13 5.90
N VAL A 17 7.36 15.99 6.93
CA VAL A 17 8.17 15.91 8.14
C VAL A 17 7.96 14.54 8.76
N ARG A 18 8.97 13.66 8.68
CA ARG A 18 8.89 12.32 9.26
C ARG A 18 9.12 12.41 10.77
N SER A 19 8.24 11.77 11.53
CA SER A 19 8.42 11.61 12.97
C SER A 19 9.65 10.76 13.25
N SER A 20 10.54 11.24 14.12
CA SER A 20 11.70 10.49 14.59
C SER A 20 11.89 10.68 16.09
N ALA A 21 12.42 9.65 16.75
CA ALA A 21 12.69 9.64 18.18
C ALA A 21 14.10 9.09 18.43
N ILE A 22 14.74 9.54 19.51
CA ILE A 22 16.03 9.02 19.95
C ILE A 22 15.84 8.41 21.34
N VAL A 23 16.28 7.16 21.51
CA VAL A 23 16.18 6.42 22.76
C VAL A 23 17.58 6.20 23.32
N LEU A 24 17.83 6.64 24.56
CA LEU A 24 19.02 6.26 25.34
C LEU A 24 18.70 5.01 26.15
N THR A 25 19.45 3.94 25.92
CA THR A 25 19.28 2.69 26.67
C THR A 25 20.11 2.71 27.96
N SER A 26 19.72 1.90 28.94
CA SER A 26 20.46 1.73 30.20
C SER A 26 21.88 1.19 30.02
N GLY A 27 22.17 0.54 28.88
CA GLY A 27 23.52 0.12 28.48
C GLY A 27 24.36 1.22 27.84
N GLY A 28 23.91 2.49 27.86
CA GLY A 28 24.65 3.63 27.31
C GLY A 28 24.60 3.76 25.80
N SER A 29 23.75 3.00 25.11
CA SER A 29 23.60 3.09 23.64
C SER A 29 22.48 4.05 23.24
N LEU A 30 22.68 4.81 22.16
CA LEU A 30 21.66 5.65 21.56
C LEU A 30 21.08 4.95 20.32
N VAL A 31 19.75 4.83 20.26
CA VAL A 31 19.02 4.25 19.12
C VAL A 31 18.12 5.32 18.52
N ALA A 32 18.26 5.59 17.23
CA ALA A 32 17.36 6.44 16.48
C ALA A 32 16.22 5.60 15.89
N LEU A 33 14.98 5.94 16.25
CA LEU A 33 13.77 5.38 15.68
C LEU A 33 13.23 6.35 14.63
N SER A 34 13.03 5.87 13.42
CA SER A 34 12.36 6.61 12.36
C SER A 34 11.07 5.91 11.97
N GLU A 35 10.04 6.70 11.71
CA GLU A 35 8.79 6.17 11.19
C GLU A 35 9.00 5.54 9.81
N ARG A 36 8.44 4.35 9.61
CA ARG A 36 8.46 3.70 8.29
C ARG A 36 7.57 4.45 7.30
N PRO A 37 7.98 4.55 6.02
CA PRO A 37 7.14 5.12 4.97
C PRO A 37 5.76 4.46 4.91
N THR A 38 4.72 5.25 4.64
CA THR A 38 3.34 4.75 4.49
C THR A 38 3.26 3.65 3.43
N SER A 39 3.93 3.80 2.29
CA SER A 39 3.99 2.77 1.24
C SER A 39 4.46 1.41 1.77
N ASN A 40 5.40 1.38 2.71
CA ASN A 40 5.86 0.13 3.33
C ASN A 40 4.79 -0.47 4.26
N LYS A 41 4.06 0.38 4.99
CA LYS A 41 2.94 -0.07 5.85
C LYS A 41 1.80 -0.62 5.00
N ILE A 42 1.43 0.06 3.92
CA ILE A 42 0.44 -0.38 2.93
C ILE A 42 0.84 -1.74 2.35
N ALA A 43 2.08 -1.89 1.88
CA ALA A 43 2.58 -3.16 1.34
C ALA A 43 2.48 -4.32 2.36
N LEU A 44 2.78 -4.06 3.64
CA LEU A 44 2.61 -5.06 4.70
C LEU A 44 1.15 -5.43 4.95
N LEU A 45 0.22 -4.48 4.84
CA LEU A 45 -1.22 -4.74 4.97
C LEU A 45 -1.74 -5.58 3.80
N VAL A 46 -1.34 -5.24 2.57
CA VAL A 46 -1.63 -6.03 1.36
C VAL A 46 -1.10 -7.45 1.49
N GLN A 47 0.15 -7.63 1.92
CA GLN A 47 0.76 -8.95 2.13
C GLN A 47 -0.05 -9.81 3.12
N LYS A 48 -0.74 -9.18 4.07
CA LYS A 48 -1.61 -9.84 5.05
C LYS A 48 -3.07 -9.93 4.60
N ASN A 49 -3.38 -9.59 3.36
CA ASN A 49 -4.73 -9.50 2.79
C ASN A 49 -5.66 -8.53 3.55
N LEU A 50 -5.11 -7.51 4.23
CA LEU A 50 -5.85 -6.49 4.98
C LEU A 50 -6.16 -5.27 4.09
N TYR A 51 -6.88 -5.49 3.00
CA TYR A 51 -7.08 -4.50 1.94
C TYR A 51 -7.85 -3.26 2.38
N THR A 52 -8.93 -3.40 3.16
CA THR A 52 -9.70 -2.25 3.63
C THR A 52 -8.86 -1.29 4.47
N ALA A 53 -7.97 -1.82 5.32
CA ALA A 53 -7.04 -1.03 6.10
C ALA A 53 -5.96 -0.37 5.21
N ALA A 54 -5.46 -1.09 4.21
CA ALA A 54 -4.49 -0.55 3.24
C ALA A 54 -5.08 0.63 2.45
N ILE A 55 -6.31 0.48 1.94
CA ILE A 55 -7.04 1.51 1.20
C ILE A 55 -7.33 2.73 2.09
N SER A 56 -7.83 2.51 3.31
CA SER A 56 -8.08 3.59 4.26
C SER A 56 -6.79 4.37 4.60
N MET A 57 -5.68 3.65 4.77
CA MET A 57 -4.36 4.27 4.99
C MET A 57 -3.88 5.05 3.77
N ALA A 58 -4.12 4.55 2.56
CA ALA A 58 -3.74 5.24 1.33
C ALA A 58 -4.52 6.55 1.15
N TYR A 59 -5.84 6.55 1.41
CA TYR A 59 -6.64 7.78 1.41
C TYR A 59 -6.23 8.79 2.47
N ALA A 60 -5.69 8.34 3.60
CA ALA A 60 -5.23 9.20 4.67
C ALA A 60 -3.86 9.85 4.37
N ASP A 61 -3.12 9.39 3.36
CA ASP A 61 -1.81 9.91 2.99
C ASP A 61 -1.88 10.73 1.68
N PRO A 62 -1.71 12.07 1.74
CA PRO A 62 -1.77 12.94 0.57
C PRO A 62 -0.72 12.66 -0.51
N SER A 63 0.31 11.86 -0.21
CA SER A 63 1.32 11.46 -1.20
C SER A 63 0.86 10.33 -2.13
N GLN A 64 -0.27 9.68 -1.83
CA GLN A 64 -0.82 8.63 -2.68
C GLN A 64 -1.60 9.23 -3.84
N SER A 65 -1.34 8.76 -5.05
CA SER A 65 -2.10 9.15 -6.23
C SER A 65 -3.40 8.34 -6.36
N ALA A 66 -4.31 8.82 -7.20
CA ALA A 66 -5.52 8.06 -7.54
C ALA A 66 -5.18 6.70 -8.18
N ALA A 67 -4.07 6.62 -8.93
CA ALA A 67 -3.60 5.38 -9.53
C ALA A 67 -3.11 4.37 -8.47
N ASP A 68 -2.39 4.84 -7.45
CA ASP A 68 -1.93 3.99 -6.33
C ASP A 68 -3.11 3.39 -5.57
N ILE A 69 -4.14 4.20 -5.33
CA ILE A 69 -5.36 3.75 -4.65
C ILE A 69 -6.15 2.77 -5.53
N ALA A 70 -6.29 3.06 -6.82
CA ALA A 70 -6.95 2.15 -7.77
C ALA A 70 -6.22 0.80 -7.87
N GLU A 71 -4.90 0.79 -7.78
CA GLU A 71 -4.11 -0.44 -7.74
C GLU A 71 -4.40 -1.28 -6.49
N LEU A 72 -4.63 -0.66 -5.33
CA LEU A 72 -5.08 -1.39 -4.13
C LEU A 72 -6.47 -2.01 -4.31
N TYR A 73 -7.41 -1.29 -4.93
CA TYR A 73 -8.73 -1.82 -5.28
C TYR A 73 -8.62 -2.97 -6.27
N ARG A 74 -7.75 -2.88 -7.28
CA ARG A 74 -7.49 -3.96 -8.23
C ARG A 74 -6.96 -5.20 -7.51
N GLN A 75 -5.94 -5.06 -6.67
CA GLN A 75 -5.39 -6.20 -5.91
C GLN A 75 -6.43 -6.81 -4.96
N TYR A 76 -7.29 -5.99 -4.36
CA TYR A 76 -8.37 -6.49 -3.51
C TYR A 76 -9.41 -7.26 -4.32
N ALA A 77 -9.80 -6.74 -5.48
CA ALA A 77 -10.69 -7.42 -6.42
C ALA A 77 -10.13 -8.79 -6.82
N GLU A 78 -8.85 -8.84 -7.20
CA GLU A 78 -8.17 -10.08 -7.60
C GLU A 78 -8.14 -11.10 -6.45
N HIS A 79 -7.84 -10.65 -5.23
CA HIS A 79 -7.86 -11.51 -4.05
C HIS A 79 -9.24 -12.11 -3.77
N LEU A 80 -10.31 -11.30 -3.88
CA LEU A 80 -11.68 -11.78 -3.70
C LEU A 80 -12.10 -12.73 -4.83
N TYR A 81 -11.69 -12.41 -6.07
CA TYR A 81 -11.95 -13.21 -7.24
C TYR A 81 -11.35 -14.60 -7.13
N ASP A 82 -10.08 -14.69 -6.75
CA ASP A 82 -9.35 -15.95 -6.59
C ASP A 82 -9.92 -16.80 -5.44
N ARG A 83 -10.63 -16.17 -4.50
CA ARG A 83 -11.39 -16.84 -3.41
C ARG A 83 -12.80 -17.28 -3.83
N GLY A 84 -13.23 -16.96 -5.05
CA GLY A 84 -14.56 -17.27 -5.58
C GLY A 84 -15.65 -16.28 -5.18
N ASP A 85 -15.32 -15.17 -4.52
CA ASP A 85 -16.27 -14.11 -4.19
C ASP A 85 -16.37 -13.10 -5.34
N PHE A 86 -16.97 -13.55 -6.43
CA PHE A 86 -17.05 -12.81 -7.69
C PHE A 86 -17.86 -11.52 -7.57
N ALA A 87 -18.94 -11.53 -6.78
CA ALA A 87 -19.77 -10.33 -6.60
C ALA A 87 -18.99 -9.24 -5.85
N ALA A 88 -18.34 -9.58 -4.73
CA ALA A 88 -17.55 -8.62 -3.98
C ALA A 88 -16.32 -8.13 -4.78
N ALA A 89 -15.68 -9.02 -5.55
CA ALA A 89 -14.59 -8.65 -6.45
C ALA A 89 -15.03 -7.61 -7.50
N MET A 90 -16.23 -7.76 -8.08
CA MET A 90 -16.76 -6.82 -9.06
C MET A 90 -16.94 -5.42 -8.47
N GLU A 91 -17.48 -5.30 -7.25
CA GLU A 91 -17.61 -4.01 -6.56
C GLU A 91 -16.26 -3.30 -6.39
N GLN A 92 -15.18 -4.06 -6.16
CA GLN A 92 -13.83 -3.49 -6.08
C GLN A 92 -13.31 -3.09 -7.46
N TYR A 93 -13.55 -3.88 -8.52
CA TYR A 93 -13.17 -3.50 -9.89
C TYR A 93 -13.87 -2.22 -10.36
N ILE A 94 -15.14 -2.00 -9.98
CA ILE A 94 -15.85 -0.74 -10.30
C ILE A 94 -15.09 0.47 -9.73
N SER A 95 -14.48 0.33 -8.55
CA SER A 95 -13.68 1.39 -7.93
C SER A 95 -12.36 1.69 -8.68
N THR A 96 -12.00 0.89 -9.69
CA THR A 96 -10.80 1.08 -10.51
C THR A 96 -11.07 1.78 -11.85
N ILE A 97 -12.33 2.09 -12.17
CA ILE A 97 -12.72 2.74 -13.43
C ILE A 97 -11.93 4.04 -13.63
N GLY A 98 -11.40 4.22 -14.84
CA GLY A 98 -10.56 5.35 -15.21
C GLY A 98 -9.06 5.13 -14.97
N ASN A 99 -8.67 4.10 -14.22
CA ASN A 99 -7.27 3.73 -14.00
C ASN A 99 -6.94 2.32 -14.52
N LEU A 100 -7.90 1.38 -14.46
CA LEU A 100 -7.76 0.03 -15.00
C LEU A 100 -8.47 -0.08 -16.36
N GLU A 101 -7.86 -0.83 -17.27
CA GLU A 101 -8.45 -1.13 -18.59
C GLU A 101 -9.65 -2.08 -18.42
N PRO A 102 -10.86 -1.72 -18.91
CA PRO A 102 -12.07 -2.53 -18.70
C PRO A 102 -11.98 -3.95 -19.29
N GLY A 103 -11.28 -4.13 -20.41
CA GLY A 103 -11.04 -5.42 -21.04
C GLY A 103 -10.34 -6.43 -20.13
N HIS A 104 -9.42 -5.98 -19.26
CA HIS A 104 -8.82 -6.83 -18.21
C HIS A 104 -9.89 -7.48 -17.33
N VAL A 105 -10.88 -6.69 -16.88
CA VAL A 105 -11.97 -7.18 -16.03
C VAL A 105 -12.87 -8.14 -16.83
N VAL A 106 -13.24 -7.77 -18.05
CA VAL A 106 -14.09 -8.62 -18.91
C VAL A 106 -13.43 -9.98 -19.17
N LEU A 107 -12.16 -9.99 -19.59
CA LEU A 107 -11.42 -11.21 -19.87
C LEU A 107 -11.31 -12.10 -18.62
N ARG A 108 -11.02 -11.49 -17.46
CA ARG A 108 -10.91 -12.25 -16.21
C ARG A 108 -12.21 -13.00 -15.89
N TYR A 109 -13.37 -12.36 -16.01
CA TYR A 109 -14.68 -12.97 -15.73
C TYR A 109 -15.16 -13.93 -16.82
N LEU A 110 -14.74 -13.76 -18.07
CA LEU A 110 -15.00 -14.73 -19.12
C LEU A 110 -14.21 -16.03 -18.91
N ASP A 111 -12.99 -15.95 -18.39
CA ASP A 111 -12.15 -17.13 -18.20
C ASP A 111 -12.60 -18.00 -17.02
N SER A 112 -13.19 -17.45 -15.95
CA SER A 112 -13.82 -18.29 -14.91
C SER A 112 -15.05 -19.04 -15.41
N ALA A 113 -15.83 -18.43 -16.31
CA ALA A 113 -17.01 -19.05 -16.90
C ALA A 113 -16.67 -20.24 -17.80
N LYS A 114 -15.43 -20.36 -18.30
CA LYS A 114 -15.00 -21.45 -19.18
C LYS A 114 -14.58 -22.73 -18.46
N VAL A 115 -14.33 -22.70 -17.15
CA VAL A 115 -13.83 -23.88 -16.39
C VAL A 115 -14.74 -25.12 -16.47
N PRO A 116 -16.09 -25.02 -16.56
CA PRO A 116 -16.94 -26.20 -16.73
C PRO A 116 -16.94 -26.82 -18.14
N LEU A 117 -16.43 -26.13 -19.17
CA LEU A 117 -16.54 -26.54 -20.58
C LEU A 117 -15.27 -27.20 -21.14
N LEU A 118 -14.22 -27.37 -20.34
CA LEU A 118 -12.96 -28.02 -20.73
C LEU A 118 -12.75 -29.39 -20.07
N VAL A 119 -13.78 -29.95 -19.44
CA VAL A 119 -13.78 -31.33 -18.95
C VAL A 119 -14.85 -32.11 -19.73
N GLN A 120 -14.52 -32.50 -20.96
CA GLN A 120 -15.22 -33.55 -21.71
C GLN A 120 -14.28 -34.75 -21.89
#